data_AF-A0A3D2N7M6-F1
#
_entry.id   AF-A0A3D2N7M6-F1
#
_cell.length_a   1.000
_cell.length_b   1.000
_cell.length_c   1.000
_cell.angle_alpha   90.00
_cell.angle_beta   90.00
_cell.angle_gamma   90.00
#
_symmetry.space_group_name_H-M   'P 1'
#
loop_
_entity.id
_entity.type
_entity.pdbx_description
1 polymer ?
#
loop_
_entity_poly.entity_id
_entity_poly.type
_entity_poly.pdbx_seq_one_letter_code
_entity_poly.pdbx_strand_id
1 'polypeptide(L)'
;MTVEEIVKKYGRSISEKLADFLFADVGDSDDIALIKGFLAADDTEKKLKYGDMLNTDTKRVGIFLDGNQYIIASDGKTVHIIDAVAEEFGSSPAESFVTLAEMYFLLDHKEEFIHYVKEH
;
A
#
# COMPACT_ATOMS: atom_id res chain seq x y z
N MET A 1 3.50 7.79 17.06
CA MET A 1 3.66 6.74 16.05
C MET A 1 5.08 6.79 15.56
N THR A 2 5.82 5.71 15.75
CA THR A 2 7.18 5.50 15.24
C THR A 2 7.18 4.28 14.33
N VAL A 3 8.24 4.13 13.52
CA VAL A 3 8.46 2.93 12.72
C VAL A 3 8.49 1.67 13.59
N GLU A 4 9.18 1.71 14.74
CA GLU A 4 9.22 0.59 15.70
C GLU A 4 7.82 0.20 16.20
N GLU A 5 6.96 1.18 16.51
CA GLU A 5 5.58 0.91 16.96
C GLU A 5 4.77 0.19 15.87
N ILE A 6 4.92 0.58 14.59
CA ILE A 6 4.27 -0.08 13.45
C ILE A 6 4.78 -1.51 13.31
N VAL A 7 6.10 -1.71 13.27
CA VAL A 7 6.71 -3.03 13.08
C VAL A 7 6.33 -3.98 14.22
N LYS A 8 6.31 -3.48 15.46
CA LYS A 8 5.88 -4.26 16.63
C LYS A 8 4.39 -4.62 16.56
N LYS A 9 3.54 -3.73 16.05
CA LYS A 9 2.10 -3.95 15.93
C LYS A 9 1.75 -5.02 14.88
N TYR A 10 2.37 -4.96 13.72
CA TYR A 10 2.05 -5.85 12.59
C TYR A 10 2.96 -7.09 12.50
N GLY A 11 4.08 -7.08 13.23
CA GLY A 11 5.08 -8.13 13.18
C GLY A 11 5.92 -8.12 11.90
N ARG A 12 6.99 -8.92 11.91
CA ARG A 12 8.02 -8.92 10.87
C ARG A 12 7.46 -9.22 9.47
N SER A 13 6.69 -10.30 9.32
CA SER A 13 6.22 -10.76 8.00
C SER A 13 5.32 -9.75 7.27
N ILE A 14 4.44 -9.05 8.00
CA ILE A 14 3.60 -8.00 7.40
C ILE A 14 4.47 -6.77 7.10
N SER A 15 5.39 -6.42 8.00
CA SER A 15 6.27 -5.26 7.82
C SER A 15 7.21 -5.41 6.62
N GLU A 16 7.71 -6.62 6.36
CA GLU A 16 8.52 -6.95 5.16
C GLU A 16 7.72 -6.71 3.88
N LYS A 17 6.46 -7.16 3.81
CA LYS A 17 5.60 -6.92 2.64
C LYS A 17 5.27 -5.45 2.41
N LEU A 18 5.04 -4.71 3.50
CA LEU A 18 4.84 -3.27 3.41
C LEU A 18 6.11 -2.58 2.92
N ALA A 19 7.29 -3.02 3.37
CA ALA A 19 8.57 -2.48 2.90
C ALA A 19 8.82 -2.83 1.43
N ASP A 20 8.50 -4.05 1.00
CA ASP A 20 8.61 -4.48 -0.39
C ASP A 20 7.69 -3.65 -1.30
N PHE A 21 6.43 -3.43 -0.90
CA PHE A 21 5.51 -2.53 -1.61
C PHE A 21 6.09 -1.11 -1.74
N LEU A 22 6.51 -0.52 -0.61
CA LEU A 22 7.07 0.82 -0.59
C LEU A 22 8.36 0.94 -1.40
N PHE A 23 9.13 -0.14 -1.50
CA PHE A 23 10.38 -0.17 -2.26
C PHE A 23 10.15 -0.38 -3.77
N ALA A 24 9.22 -1.27 -4.13
CA ALA A 24 9.00 -1.69 -5.52
C ALA A 24 8.11 -0.73 -6.30
N ASP A 25 7.00 -0.29 -5.69
CA ASP A 25 5.92 0.40 -6.42
C ASP A 25 5.79 1.88 -6.05
N VAL A 26 6.37 2.32 -4.93
CA VAL A 26 6.35 3.73 -4.51
C VAL A 26 7.72 4.32 -4.80
N GLY A 27 7.93 4.89 -5.98
CA GLY A 27 9.22 5.41 -6.43
C GLY A 27 9.58 6.75 -5.79
N ASP A 28 8.84 7.80 -6.15
CA ASP A 28 9.16 9.18 -5.76
C ASP A 28 7.99 9.93 -5.09
N SER A 29 8.11 11.25 -4.97
CA SER A 29 7.09 12.09 -4.34
C SER A 29 5.78 12.14 -5.12
N ASP A 30 5.81 11.93 -6.43
CA ASP A 30 4.61 11.95 -7.28
C ASP A 30 3.79 10.69 -7.02
N ASP A 31 4.43 9.53 -6.85
CA ASP A 31 3.76 8.28 -6.44
C ASP A 31 3.11 8.43 -5.07
N ILE A 32 3.84 9.01 -4.10
CA ILE A 32 3.31 9.29 -2.77
C ILE A 32 2.08 10.21 -2.85
N ALA A 33 2.15 11.28 -3.63
CA ALA A 33 1.06 12.22 -3.80
C ALA A 33 -0.15 11.55 -4.48
N LEU A 34 0.09 10.71 -5.48
CA LEU A 34 -0.92 9.94 -6.18
C LEU A 34 -1.67 9.01 -5.22
N ILE A 35 -0.94 8.20 -4.44
CA ILE A 35 -1.53 7.29 -3.46
C ILE A 35 -2.34 8.07 -2.43
N LYS A 36 -1.78 9.15 -1.86
CA LYS A 36 -2.48 9.96 -0.87
C LYS A 36 -3.76 10.57 -1.44
N GLY A 37 -3.71 11.06 -2.68
CA GLY A 37 -4.87 11.58 -3.40
C GLY A 37 -5.94 10.51 -3.62
N PHE A 38 -5.55 9.32 -4.08
CA PHE A 38 -6.47 8.20 -4.28
C PHE A 38 -7.16 7.77 -2.98
N LEU A 39 -6.39 7.69 -1.89
CA LEU A 39 -6.93 7.31 -0.58
C LEU A 39 -7.87 8.36 0.01
N ALA A 40 -7.67 9.64 -0.31
CA ALA A 40 -8.52 10.75 0.15
C ALA A 40 -9.77 10.95 -0.72
N ALA A 41 -9.75 10.48 -1.97
CA ALA A 41 -10.82 10.66 -2.95
C ALA A 41 -12.08 9.85 -2.59
N ASP A 42 -13.23 10.47 -2.80
CA ASP A 42 -14.51 9.75 -2.79
C ASP A 42 -14.70 8.87 -4.04
N ASP A 43 -15.75 8.06 -4.07
CA ASP A 43 -16.01 7.13 -5.19
C ASP A 43 -16.20 7.82 -6.54
N THR A 44 -16.72 9.06 -6.55
CA THR A 44 -16.91 9.83 -7.78
C THR A 44 -15.58 10.35 -8.28
N GLU A 45 -14.75 10.90 -7.38
CA GLU A 45 -13.41 11.36 -7.68
C GLU A 45 -12.49 10.21 -8.12
N LYS A 46 -12.58 9.05 -7.46
CA LYS A 46 -11.83 7.84 -7.81
C LYS A 46 -12.05 7.45 -9.28
N LYS A 47 -13.31 7.40 -9.70
CA LYS A 47 -13.67 7.06 -11.10
C LYS A 47 -13.23 8.13 -12.09
N LEU A 48 -13.31 9.40 -11.72
CA LEU A 48 -12.99 10.51 -12.62
C LEU A 48 -11.48 10.72 -12.80
N LYS A 49 -10.69 10.59 -11.73
CA LYS A 49 -9.26 10.94 -11.72
C LYS A 49 -8.32 9.74 -11.86
N TYR A 50 -8.77 8.55 -11.44
CA TYR A 50 -7.94 7.35 -11.38
C TYR A 50 -8.56 6.18 -12.18
N GLY A 51 -9.60 6.45 -12.98
CA GLY A 51 -10.42 5.42 -13.61
C GLY A 51 -9.67 4.48 -14.55
N ASP A 52 -8.59 4.98 -15.17
CA ASP A 52 -7.65 4.23 -16.00
C ASP A 52 -6.72 3.31 -15.20
N MET A 53 -6.49 3.62 -13.92
CA MET A 53 -5.68 2.83 -12.99
C MET A 53 -6.52 1.88 -12.12
N LEU A 54 -7.85 2.05 -12.09
CA LEU A 54 -8.74 1.26 -11.27
C LEU A 54 -8.73 -0.21 -11.70
N ASN A 55 -8.38 -1.09 -10.76
CA ASN A 55 -8.55 -2.52 -10.87
C ASN A 55 -9.82 -2.95 -10.13
N THR A 56 -10.75 -3.59 -10.85
CA THR A 56 -11.99 -4.17 -10.32
C THR A 56 -12.03 -5.69 -10.37
N ASP A 57 -10.97 -6.33 -10.88
CA ASP A 57 -10.90 -7.77 -11.12
C ASP A 57 -10.44 -8.55 -9.88
N THR A 58 -10.04 -7.86 -8.82
CA THR A 58 -9.72 -8.47 -7.53
C THR A 58 -10.86 -8.35 -6.52
N LYS A 59 -10.69 -8.92 -5.33
CA LYS A 59 -11.67 -8.81 -4.24
C LYS A 59 -11.92 -7.37 -3.79
N ARG A 60 -11.04 -6.43 -4.14
CA ARG A 60 -11.14 -5.02 -3.73
C ARG A 60 -10.93 -4.11 -4.93
N VAL A 61 -11.72 -3.03 -4.98
CA VAL A 61 -11.47 -1.96 -5.94
C VAL A 61 -10.28 -1.14 -5.44
N GLY A 62 -9.20 -1.15 -6.21
CA GLY A 62 -7.96 -0.45 -5.90
C GLY A 62 -7.28 0.07 -7.15
N ILE A 63 -6.07 0.60 -7.02
CA ILE A 63 -5.24 1.02 -8.16
C ILE A 63 -3.92 0.26 -8.17
N PHE A 64 -3.39 0.05 -9.37
CA PHE A 64 -1.98 -0.26 -9.56
C PHE A 64 -1.16 1.02 -9.60
N LEU A 65 0.10 0.93 -9.18
CA LEU A 65 1.13 1.90 -9.51
C LEU A 65 1.97 1.35 -10.67
N ASP A 66 2.93 2.13 -11.18
CA ASP A 66 3.69 1.79 -12.39
C ASP A 66 4.38 0.41 -12.34
N GLY A 67 4.69 -0.12 -11.15
CA GLY A 67 5.24 -1.46 -10.98
C GLY A 67 4.26 -2.61 -11.26
N ASN A 68 2.95 -2.35 -11.21
CA ASN A 68 1.84 -3.31 -11.39
C ASN A 68 1.92 -4.57 -10.51
N GLN A 69 2.77 -4.59 -9.48
CA GLN A 69 2.89 -5.74 -8.58
C GLN A 69 1.85 -5.66 -7.47
N TYR A 70 1.63 -4.46 -6.93
CA TYR A 70 0.75 -4.27 -5.79
C TYR A 70 -0.49 -3.46 -6.16
N ILE A 71 -1.62 -3.86 -5.58
CA ILE A 71 -2.85 -3.09 -5.60
C ILE A 71 -3.02 -2.42 -4.25
N ILE A 72 -3.25 -1.11 -4.27
CA ILE A 72 -3.65 -0.36 -3.10
C ILE A 72 -5.15 -0.07 -3.14
N ALA A 73 -5.86 -0.55 -2.12
CA ALA A 73 -7.30 -0.38 -1.97
C ALA A 73 -7.63 0.17 -0.58
N SER A 74 -8.80 0.80 -0.43
CA SER A 74 -9.24 1.28 0.89
C SER A 74 -10.75 1.26 1.05
N ASP A 75 -11.19 0.94 2.27
CA ASP A 75 -12.58 1.05 2.72
C ASP A 75 -12.86 2.36 3.51
N GLY A 76 -11.92 3.31 3.45
CA GLY A 76 -11.99 4.60 4.14
C GLY A 76 -11.40 4.61 5.56
N LYS A 77 -11.15 3.44 6.17
CA LYS A 77 -10.48 3.33 7.48
C LYS A 77 -9.21 2.49 7.41
N THR A 78 -9.26 1.45 6.59
CA THR A 78 -8.20 0.48 6.38
C THR A 78 -7.69 0.65 4.96
N VAL A 79 -6.38 0.57 4.80
CA VAL A 79 -5.70 0.48 3.52
C VAL A 79 -5.19 -0.95 3.37
N HIS A 80 -5.51 -1.53 2.23
CA HIS A 80 -5.14 -2.89 1.86
C HIS A 80 -4.07 -2.80 0.78
N ILE A 81 -2.97 -3.51 1.00
CA ILE A 81 -1.88 -3.71 0.05
C ILE A 81 -1.95 -5.16 -0.38
N ILE A 82 -2.27 -5.40 -1.65
CA ILE A 82 -2.46 -6.74 -2.20
C ILE A 82 -1.32 -6.99 -3.19
N ASP A 83 -0.51 -8.00 -2.94
CA ASP A 83 0.45 -8.52 -3.90
C ASP A 83 -0.32 -9.33 -4.96
N ALA A 84 -0.61 -8.70 -6.09
CA ALA A 84 -1.41 -9.28 -7.16
C ALA A 84 -0.72 -10.51 -7.76
N VAL A 85 0.61 -10.45 -7.87
CA VAL A 85 1.42 -11.57 -8.39
C VAL A 85 1.33 -12.76 -7.42
N ALA A 86 1.49 -12.53 -6.12
CA ALA A 86 1.35 -13.60 -5.13
C ALA A 86 -0.08 -14.18 -5.07
N GLU A 87 -1.13 -13.37 -5.26
CA GLU A 87 -2.51 -13.84 -5.37
C GLU A 87 -2.70 -14.76 -6.58
N GLU A 88 -2.15 -14.41 -7.76
CA GLU A 88 -2.24 -15.25 -8.96
C GLU A 88 -1.61 -16.63 -8.76
N PHE A 89 -0.51 -16.71 -8.00
CA PHE A 89 0.17 -17.98 -7.68
C PHE A 89 -0.36 -18.68 -6.42
N GLY A 90 -1.44 -18.17 -5.79
CA GLY A 90 -2.07 -18.79 -4.62
C GLY A 90 -1.25 -18.75 -3.33
N SER A 91 -0.31 -17.81 -3.22
CA SER A 91 0.52 -17.64 -2.02
C SER A 91 -0.22 -16.87 -0.93
N SER A 92 -0.15 -17.32 0.33
CA SER A 92 -0.87 -16.72 1.46
C SER A 92 0.07 -16.30 2.60
N PRO A 93 -0.15 -15.13 3.24
CA PRO A 93 -1.14 -14.11 2.87
C PRO A 93 -0.63 -13.18 1.77
N ALA A 94 -1.33 -13.05 0.64
CA ALA A 94 -1.00 -12.06 -0.40
C ALA A 94 -1.47 -10.63 -0.05
N GLU A 95 -2.28 -10.49 1.00
CA GLU A 95 -2.85 -9.22 1.45
C GLU A 95 -2.25 -8.79 2.79
N SER A 96 -1.84 -7.53 2.87
CA SER A 96 -1.46 -6.81 4.10
C SER A 96 -2.39 -5.63 4.31
N PHE A 97 -2.56 -5.19 5.56
CA PHE A 97 -3.44 -4.07 5.87
C PHE A 97 -2.87 -3.19 6.97
N VAL A 98 -3.14 -1.89 6.86
CA VAL A 98 -2.83 -0.87 7.86
C VAL A 98 -4.00 0.11 7.97
N THR A 99 -4.06 0.92 9.03
CA THR A 99 -5.03 2.02 9.08
C THR A 99 -4.63 3.13 8.10
N LEU A 100 -5.59 3.97 7.69
CA LEU A 100 -5.33 5.11 6.82
C LEU A 100 -4.24 6.05 7.36
N ALA A 101 -4.29 6.36 8.66
CA ALA A 101 -3.30 7.21 9.31
C ALA A 101 -1.89 6.58 9.31
N GLU A 102 -1.81 5.26 9.47
CA GLU A 102 -0.56 4.51 9.40
C GLU A 102 -0.01 4.46 7.98
N MET A 103 -0.86 4.31 6.96
CA MET A 103 -0.42 4.39 5.58
C MET A 103 0.17 5.77 5.26
N TYR A 104 -0.47 6.85 5.68
CA TYR A 104 0.09 8.20 5.46
C TYR A 104 1.44 8.38 6.15
N PHE A 105 1.58 7.90 7.38
CA PHE A 105 2.86 7.90 8.07
C PHE A 105 3.92 7.07 7.34
N LEU A 106 3.58 5.86 6.87
CA LEU A 106 4.50 5.00 6.13
C LEU A 106 4.98 5.66 4.83
N LEU A 107 4.10 6.36 4.12
CA LEU A 107 4.47 7.11 2.92
C LEU A 107 5.39 8.30 3.25
N ASP A 108 5.12 9.02 4.33
CA ASP A 108 5.96 10.15 4.77
C ASP A 108 7.32 9.72 5.34
N HIS A 109 7.40 8.51 5.87
CA HIS A 109 8.59 7.92 6.49
C HIS A 109 9.12 6.71 5.71
N LYS A 110 8.86 6.66 4.39
CA LYS A 110 9.17 5.52 3.51
C LYS A 110 10.60 4.98 3.72
N GLU A 111 11.60 5.85 3.57
CA GLU A 111 13.01 5.47 3.64
C GLU A 111 13.40 4.96 5.03
N GLU A 112 12.91 5.62 6.08
CA GLU A 112 13.14 5.22 7.48
C GLU A 112 12.55 3.83 7.75
N PHE A 113 11.32 3.60 7.30
CA PHE A 113 10.62 2.32 7.48
C PHE A 113 11.32 1.18 6.74
N ILE A 114 11.64 1.37 5.45
CA ILE A 114 12.34 0.36 4.63
C ILE A 114 13.69 0.01 5.26
N HIS A 115 14.44 1.01 5.70
CA HIS A 115 15.74 0.80 6.33
C HIS A 115 15.61 0.01 7.64
N TYR A 116 14.69 0.41 8.52
CA TYR A 116 14.47 -0.27 9.80
C TYR A 116 14.12 -1.75 9.63
N VAL A 117 13.21 -2.08 8.71
CA VAL A 117 12.78 -3.46 8.43
C VAL A 117 13.91 -4.31 7.84
N LYS A 118 14.83 -3.72 7.06
CA LYS A 118 16.00 -4.44 6.51
C LYS A 118 17.05 -4.75 7.56
N GLU A 119 17.17 -3.92 8.60
CA GLU A 119 18.19 -4.06 9.64
C GLU A 119 17.74 -4.89 10.87
N HIS A 120 16.43 -5.08 11.07
CA HIS A 120 15.86 -5.73 12.26
C HIS A 120 15.04 -6.97 11.90
#